data_AF-A0A2H4XBA6-F1
#
_entry.id   AF-A0A2H4XBA6-F1
#
_cell.length_a   1.000
_cell.length_b   1.000
_cell.length_c   1.000
_cell.angle_alpha   90.00
_cell.angle_beta   90.00
_cell.angle_gamma   90.00
#
_symmetry.space_group_name_H-M   'P 1'
#
loop_
_entity.id
_entity.type
_entity.pdbx_description
1 polymer ?
#
loop_
_entity_poly.entity_id
_entity_poly.type
_entity_poly.pdbx_seq_one_letter_code
_entity_poly.pdbx_strand_id
1 'polypeptide(L)'
;LIVLGGLSFVLNQLIKRSLNATVGKGDPVDYLLLVTLVALVLLGTIFSALFFFMDSSTWTSSLFFYLMTAVLGLGIFVPWLQYLIKRHPLFWLVEFLIQSKTRLYLLAFWAFLFLLACGVVFQNSKKSMESKKPQVSTITRKYFHFLAVVVYIPGVMYDRHLLYVAAVVCLAVLVLLEYVRYFRIKPFGQTLRTLLTLFLDERDSGPLILSHICLLLGMSLPVWLFPRLCATSLSGPSTLLPYCGIL
;
A
#
# COMPACT_ATOMS: atom_id res chain seq x y z
N LEU A 1 12.98 11.06 18.01
CA LEU A 1 13.04 9.94 18.99
C LEU A 1 11.76 9.13 19.04
N ILE A 2 10.57 9.73 19.21
CA ILE A 2 9.29 9.00 19.28
C ILE A 2 8.97 8.23 18.00
N VAL A 3 9.13 8.84 16.82
CA VAL A 3 8.89 8.17 15.52
C VAL A 3 9.84 6.99 15.29
N LEU A 4 11.12 7.17 15.65
CA LEU A 4 12.14 6.11 15.53
C LEU A 4 11.86 4.94 16.50
N GLY A 5 11.39 5.26 17.72
CA GLY A 5 10.98 4.28 18.72
C GLY A 5 9.73 3.49 18.29
N GLY A 6 8.73 4.17 17.71
CA GLY A 6 7.54 3.52 17.15
C GLY A 6 7.87 2.58 15.98
N LEU A 7 8.73 3.02 15.05
CA LEU A 7 9.20 2.17 13.95
C LEU A 7 9.97 0.95 14.44
N SER A 8 10.88 1.14 15.40
CA SER A 8 11.65 0.05 16.03
C SER A 8 10.72 -0.96 16.71
N PHE A 9 9.70 -0.49 17.43
CA PHE A 9 8.71 -1.35 18.05
C PHE A 9 7.92 -2.19 17.02
N VAL A 10 7.42 -1.56 15.94
CA VAL A 10 6.69 -2.24 14.87
C VAL A 10 7.57 -3.29 14.19
N LEU A 11 8.81 -2.93 13.82
CA LEU A 11 9.79 -3.86 13.24
C LEU A 11 10.06 -5.04 14.16
N ASN A 12 10.30 -4.79 15.45
CA ASN A 12 10.58 -5.84 16.43
C ASN A 12 9.39 -6.79 16.59
N GLN A 13 8.16 -6.27 16.59
CA GLN A 13 6.95 -7.11 16.64
C GLN A 13 6.78 -7.95 15.37
N LEU A 14 7.06 -7.39 14.19
CA LEU A 14 7.00 -8.13 12.93
C LEU A 14 8.07 -9.22 12.84
N ILE A 15 9.29 -8.93 13.32
CA ILE A 15 10.38 -9.92 13.39
C ILE A 15 10.00 -11.06 14.34
N LYS A 16 9.55 -10.75 15.56
CA LYS A 16 9.09 -11.76 16.53
C LYS A 16 7.98 -12.64 15.93
N ARG A 17 7.06 -12.05 15.18
CA ARG A 17 5.97 -12.78 14.54
C ARG A 17 6.46 -13.70 13.43
N SER A 18 7.36 -13.22 12.58
CA SER A 18 7.98 -14.06 11.55
C SER A 18 8.79 -15.20 12.16
N LEU A 19 9.52 -14.96 13.26
CA LEU A 19 10.27 -16.01 13.96
C LEU A 19 9.35 -17.03 14.63
N ASN A 20 8.28 -16.58 15.30
CA ASN A 20 7.31 -17.50 15.91
C ASN A 20 6.57 -18.33 14.84
N ALA A 21 6.33 -17.76 13.65
CA ALA A 21 5.75 -18.47 12.51
C ALA A 21 6.71 -19.52 11.91
N THR A 22 8.03 -19.35 12.04
CA THR A 22 8.99 -20.39 11.63
C THR A 22 9.03 -21.61 12.55
N VAL A 23 8.52 -21.49 13.78
CA VAL A 23 8.50 -22.58 14.79
C VAL A 23 7.21 -23.42 14.74
N GLY A 24 6.16 -22.95 14.07
CA GLY A 24 4.95 -23.75 13.80
C GLY A 24 4.26 -23.27 12.53
N LYS A 25 3.82 -24.19 11.66
CA LYS A 25 3.15 -23.97 10.35
C LYS A 25 2.39 -22.64 10.26
N GLY A 26 3.11 -21.55 10.02
CA GLY A 26 2.55 -20.20 10.03
C GLY A 26 1.77 -19.93 8.76
N ASP A 27 0.70 -19.15 8.87
CA ASP A 27 -0.08 -18.76 7.71
C ASP A 27 0.82 -17.97 6.74
N PRO A 28 0.79 -18.26 5.42
CA PRO A 28 1.66 -17.60 4.43
C PRO A 28 1.49 -16.07 4.40
N VAL A 29 0.34 -15.58 4.86
CA VAL A 29 0.01 -14.16 5.01
C VAL A 29 0.93 -13.46 6.02
N ASP A 30 1.41 -14.16 7.06
CA ASP A 30 2.21 -13.59 8.15
C ASP A 30 3.60 -13.13 7.68
N TYR A 31 4.12 -13.72 6.60
CA TYR A 31 5.43 -13.36 6.02
C TYR A 31 5.35 -12.20 5.02
N LEU A 32 4.19 -11.99 4.39
CA LEU A 32 4.04 -11.02 3.29
C LEU A 32 4.40 -9.60 3.72
N LEU A 33 3.87 -9.12 4.84
CA LEU A 33 4.11 -7.75 5.29
C LEU A 33 5.58 -7.53 5.63
N LEU A 34 6.22 -8.47 6.35
CA LEU A 34 7.62 -8.35 6.70
C LEU A 34 8.50 -8.30 5.44
N VAL A 35 8.34 -9.27 4.54
CA VAL A 35 9.16 -9.32 3.31
C VAL A 35 8.92 -8.09 2.45
N THR A 36 7.67 -7.63 2.34
CA THR A 36 7.34 -6.40 1.59
C THR A 36 8.00 -5.17 2.20
N LEU A 37 7.96 -5.01 3.53
CA LEU A 37 8.62 -3.87 4.20
C LEU A 37 10.13 -3.90 4.02
N VAL A 38 10.76 -5.07 4.21
CA VAL A 38 12.20 -5.23 3.98
C VAL A 38 12.53 -4.92 2.52
N ALA A 39 11.72 -5.39 1.58
CA ALA A 39 11.91 -5.12 0.15
C ALA A 39 11.85 -3.64 -0.18
N LEU A 40 10.83 -2.93 0.30
CA LEU A 40 10.67 -1.50 0.06
C LEU A 40 11.82 -0.70 0.66
N VAL A 41 12.23 -1.01 1.89
CA VAL A 41 13.34 -0.32 2.56
C VAL A 41 14.66 -0.56 1.81
N LEU A 42 14.98 -1.81 1.47
CA LEU A 42 16.20 -2.14 0.72
C LEU A 42 16.20 -1.48 -0.66
N LEU A 43 15.08 -1.52 -1.37
CA LEU A 43 14.94 -0.89 -2.68
C LEU A 43 15.14 0.63 -2.58
N GLY A 44 14.52 1.26 -1.57
CA GLY A 44 14.64 2.69 -1.30
C GLY A 44 16.08 3.12 -0.97
N THR A 45 16.80 2.36 -0.14
CA THR A 45 18.19 2.66 0.20
C THR A 45 19.11 2.48 -1.00
N ILE A 46 18.94 1.41 -1.78
CA ILE A 46 19.69 1.15 -3.00
C ILE A 46 19.50 2.28 -4.01
N PHE A 47 18.26 2.67 -4.31
CA PHE A 47 18.01 3.76 -5.26
C PHE A 47 18.44 5.13 -4.76
N SER A 48 18.31 5.40 -3.46
CA SER A 48 18.81 6.65 -2.88
C SER A 48 20.33 6.75 -3.03
N ALA A 49 21.07 5.66 -2.79
CA ALA A 49 22.52 5.61 -3.00
C ALA A 49 22.88 5.73 -4.49
N LEU A 50 22.20 5.01 -5.38
CA LEU A 50 22.47 5.06 -6.82
C LEU A 50 22.23 6.45 -7.41
N PHE A 51 21.09 7.08 -7.10
CA PHE A 51 20.75 8.39 -7.62
C PHE A 51 21.43 9.55 -6.91
N PHE A 52 22.18 9.28 -5.83
CA PHE A 52 23.14 10.23 -5.31
C PHE A 52 24.31 10.42 -6.27
N PHE A 53 24.72 9.36 -6.98
CA PHE A 53 25.85 9.39 -7.92
C PHE A 53 25.42 9.56 -9.39
N MET A 54 24.18 9.18 -9.72
CA MET A 54 23.68 9.15 -11.09
C MET A 54 22.44 10.03 -11.28
N ASP A 55 22.39 10.78 -12.38
CA ASP A 55 21.27 11.66 -12.66
C ASP A 55 20.00 10.86 -13.00
N SER A 56 18.96 11.04 -12.20
CA SER A 56 17.74 10.22 -12.23
C SER A 56 16.77 10.58 -13.37
N SER A 57 16.95 11.76 -13.98
CA SER A 57 16.10 12.29 -15.05
C SER A 57 16.33 11.64 -16.43
N THR A 58 17.38 10.83 -16.58
CA THR A 58 17.72 10.20 -17.86
C THR A 58 16.85 8.95 -18.12
N TRP A 59 16.67 8.62 -19.40
CA TRP A 59 15.97 7.39 -19.80
C TRP A 59 16.72 6.13 -19.37
N THR A 60 18.05 6.17 -19.40
CA THR A 60 18.92 5.08 -18.95
C THR A 60 18.73 4.80 -17.46
N SER A 61 18.70 5.84 -16.62
CA SER A 61 18.41 5.73 -15.18
C SER A 61 17.02 5.17 -14.92
N SER A 62 16.03 5.53 -15.76
CA SER A 62 14.67 5.02 -15.65
C SER A 62 14.58 3.54 -16.01
N LEU A 63 15.25 3.12 -17.09
CA LEU A 63 15.37 1.71 -17.46
C LEU A 63 16.05 0.91 -16.35
N PHE A 64 17.14 1.46 -15.79
CA PHE A 64 17.86 0.84 -14.69
C PHE A 64 16.98 0.67 -13.45
N PHE A 65 16.19 1.69 -13.10
CA PHE A 65 15.22 1.61 -12.00
C PHE A 65 14.23 0.47 -12.19
N TYR A 66 13.57 0.37 -13.36
CA TYR A 66 12.60 -0.69 -13.62
C TYR A 66 13.24 -2.07 -13.67
N LEU A 67 14.40 -2.19 -14.31
CA LEU A 67 15.14 -3.45 -14.43
C LEU A 67 15.62 -3.93 -13.06
N MET A 68 16.26 -3.08 -12.25
CA MET A 68 16.70 -3.45 -10.90
C MET A 68 15.53 -3.77 -9.99
N THR A 69 14.43 -3.02 -10.06
CA THR A 69 13.22 -3.36 -9.29
C THR A 69 12.70 -4.74 -9.67
N ALA A 70 12.68 -5.08 -10.97
CA ALA A 70 12.29 -6.40 -11.44
C ALA A 70 13.27 -7.50 -11.02
N VAL A 71 14.58 -7.26 -11.12
CA VAL A 71 15.63 -8.22 -10.73
C VAL A 71 15.62 -8.49 -9.23
N LEU A 72 15.53 -7.46 -8.40
CA LEU A 72 15.44 -7.63 -6.94
C LEU A 72 14.10 -8.26 -6.54
N GLY A 73 13.00 -7.82 -7.16
CA GLY A 73 11.65 -8.37 -6.99
C GLY A 73 11.59 -9.86 -7.28
N LEU A 74 11.89 -10.24 -8.52
CA LEU A 74 11.75 -11.60 -9.03
C LEU A 74 12.93 -12.51 -8.64
N GLY A 75 14.13 -11.96 -8.49
CA GLY A 75 15.34 -12.72 -8.22
C GLY A 75 15.67 -12.89 -6.73
N ILE A 76 15.21 -11.99 -5.86
CA ILE A 76 15.49 -12.06 -4.42
C ILE A 76 14.20 -12.22 -3.61
N PHE A 77 13.27 -11.27 -3.73
CA PHE A 77 12.10 -11.24 -2.84
C PHE A 77 11.09 -12.36 -3.11
N VAL A 78 10.83 -12.71 -4.38
CA VAL A 78 9.94 -13.83 -4.73
C VAL A 78 10.52 -15.18 -4.26
N PRO A 79 11.80 -15.53 -4.54
CA PRO A 79 12.40 -16.75 -4.01
C PRO A 79 12.47 -16.78 -2.48
N TRP A 80 12.70 -15.64 -1.83
CA TRP A 80 12.67 -15.55 -0.38
C TRP A 80 11.27 -15.83 0.19
N LEU A 81 10.22 -15.27 -0.42
CA LEU A 81 8.83 -15.61 -0.09
C LEU A 81 8.53 -17.08 -0.37
N GLN A 82 9.01 -17.63 -1.49
CA GLN A 82 8.83 -19.04 -1.84
C GLN A 82 9.47 -19.95 -0.78
N TYR A 83 10.65 -19.58 -0.28
CA TYR A 83 11.33 -20.31 0.77
C TYR A 83 10.55 -20.32 2.09
N LEU A 84 9.91 -19.21 2.44
CA LEU A 84 9.10 -19.07 3.66
C LEU A 84 7.74 -19.77 3.54
N ILE A 85 7.04 -19.56 2.42
CA ILE A 85 5.70 -20.10 2.15
C ILE A 85 5.73 -21.59 1.76
N LYS A 86 6.91 -22.11 1.37
CA LYS A 86 7.11 -23.46 0.80
C LYS A 86 6.30 -23.75 -0.47
N ARG A 87 5.74 -22.69 -1.06
CA ARG A 87 4.99 -22.71 -2.33
C ARG A 87 5.33 -21.45 -3.11
N HIS A 88 5.22 -21.52 -4.43
CA HIS A 88 5.42 -20.36 -5.27
C HIS A 88 4.41 -19.23 -4.93
N PRO A 89 4.86 -18.02 -4.56
CA PRO A 89 4.00 -16.97 -3.99
C PRO A 89 2.89 -16.50 -4.93
N LEU A 90 3.15 -16.41 -6.24
CA LEU A 90 2.14 -15.96 -7.21
C LEU A 90 1.00 -16.98 -7.33
N PHE A 91 1.32 -18.27 -7.35
CA PHE A 91 0.30 -19.33 -7.42
C PHE A 91 -0.51 -19.38 -6.13
N TRP A 92 0.15 -19.25 -4.98
CA TRP A 92 -0.53 -19.12 -3.70
C TRP A 92 -1.48 -17.90 -3.67
N LEU A 93 -1.05 -16.75 -4.19
CA LEU A 93 -1.88 -15.53 -4.22
C LEU A 93 -3.12 -15.72 -5.09
N VAL A 94 -2.97 -16.27 -6.30
CA VAL A 94 -4.10 -16.50 -7.21
C VAL A 94 -5.10 -17.46 -6.60
N GLU A 95 -4.63 -18.57 -6.02
CA GLU A 95 -5.49 -19.52 -5.33
C GLU A 95 -6.19 -18.89 -4.13
N PHE A 96 -5.46 -18.09 -3.34
CA PHE A 96 -6.01 -17.35 -2.22
C PHE A 96 -7.15 -16.41 -2.65
N LEU A 97 -6.99 -15.69 -3.77
CA LEU A 97 -8.04 -14.78 -4.28
C LEU A 97 -9.29 -15.53 -4.77
N ILE A 98 -9.11 -16.69 -5.40
CA ILE A 98 -10.20 -17.48 -6.01
C ILE A 98 -10.85 -18.46 -5.01
N GLN A 99 -10.22 -18.69 -3.86
CA GLN A 99 -10.64 -19.69 -2.88
C GLN A 99 -12.10 -19.57 -2.42
N SER A 100 -12.63 -18.35 -2.31
CA SER A 100 -13.98 -18.11 -1.78
C SER A 100 -14.81 -17.20 -2.69
N LYS A 101 -16.09 -17.53 -2.83
CA LYS A 101 -17.08 -16.67 -3.49
C LYS A 101 -17.17 -15.29 -2.82
N THR A 102 -17.02 -15.22 -1.49
CA THR A 102 -17.01 -13.94 -0.76
C THR A 102 -15.85 -13.05 -1.20
N ARG A 103 -14.66 -13.61 -1.38
CA ARG A 103 -13.47 -12.88 -1.88
C ARG A 103 -13.70 -12.36 -3.29
N LEU A 104 -14.27 -13.19 -4.17
CA LEU A 104 -14.58 -12.78 -5.55
C LEU A 104 -15.61 -11.64 -5.59
N TYR A 105 -16.68 -11.70 -4.79
CA TYR A 105 -17.65 -10.61 -4.71
C TYR A 105 -17.05 -9.32 -4.15
N LEU A 106 -16.19 -9.42 -3.12
CA LEU A 106 -15.47 -8.26 -2.58
C LEU A 106 -14.53 -7.64 -3.60
N LEU A 107 -13.76 -8.46 -4.33
CA LEU A 107 -12.86 -8.00 -5.39
C LEU A 107 -13.64 -7.31 -6.52
N ALA A 108 -14.77 -7.88 -6.95
CA ALA A 108 -15.63 -7.28 -7.96
C ALA A 108 -16.20 -5.94 -7.48
N PHE A 109 -16.65 -5.87 -6.22
CA PHE A 109 -17.14 -4.64 -5.60
C PHE A 109 -16.04 -3.56 -5.53
N TRP A 110 -14.84 -3.91 -5.08
CA TRP A 110 -13.71 -2.97 -5.04
C TRP A 110 -13.27 -2.53 -6.44
N ALA A 111 -13.27 -3.43 -7.43
CA ALA A 111 -12.97 -3.08 -8.82
C ALA A 111 -14.01 -2.10 -9.38
N PHE A 112 -15.29 -2.32 -9.11
CA PHE A 112 -16.36 -1.40 -9.49
C PHE A 112 -16.19 -0.01 -8.84
N LEU A 113 -15.91 0.05 -7.53
CA LEU A 113 -15.63 1.30 -6.83
C LEU A 113 -14.41 2.03 -7.40
N PHE A 114 -13.35 1.30 -7.74
CA PHE A 114 -12.17 1.85 -8.39
C PHE A 114 -12.50 2.46 -9.76
N LEU A 115 -13.27 1.75 -10.58
CA LEU A 115 -13.72 2.26 -11.88
C LEU A 115 -14.59 3.52 -11.74
N LEU A 116 -15.50 3.55 -10.77
CA LEU A 116 -16.29 4.74 -10.46
C LEU A 116 -15.40 5.92 -10.05
N ALA A 117 -14.42 5.68 -9.18
CA ALA A 117 -13.47 6.72 -8.75
C ALA A 117 -12.66 7.26 -9.93
N CYS A 118 -12.14 6.39 -10.80
CA CYS A 118 -11.47 6.80 -12.03
C CYS A 118 -12.39 7.61 -12.95
N GLY A 119 -13.65 7.19 -13.10
CA GLY A 119 -14.66 7.91 -13.90
C GLY A 119 -14.92 9.33 -13.37
N VAL A 120 -15.09 9.48 -12.06
CA VAL A 120 -15.30 10.78 -11.41
C VAL A 120 -14.07 11.68 -11.58
N VAL A 121 -12.87 11.16 -11.37
CA VAL A 121 -11.62 11.91 -11.57
C VAL A 121 -11.47 12.35 -13.02
N PHE A 122 -11.76 11.45 -13.97
CA PHE A 122 -11.66 11.77 -15.40
C PHE A 122 -12.65 12.86 -15.81
N GLN A 123 -13.91 12.78 -15.35
CA GLN A 123 -14.92 13.81 -15.61
C GLN A 123 -14.54 15.17 -15.01
N ASN A 124 -14.04 15.17 -13.77
CA ASN A 124 -13.59 16.39 -13.10
C ASN A 124 -12.36 17.01 -13.78
N SER A 125 -11.42 16.18 -14.26
CA SER A 125 -10.26 16.66 -15.02
C SER A 125 -10.68 17.32 -16.34
N LYS A 126 -11.67 16.76 -17.05
CA LYS A 126 -12.22 17.37 -18.27
C LYS A 126 -12.91 18.71 -17.99
N LYS A 127 -13.77 18.79 -16.97
CA LYS A 127 -14.47 20.04 -16.59
C LYS A 127 -13.53 21.14 -16.10
N SER A 128 -12.45 20.78 -15.39
CA SER A 128 -11.43 21.71 -14.94
C SER A 128 -10.62 22.32 -16.09
N MET A 129 -10.58 21.67 -17.26
CA MET A 129 -9.89 22.19 -18.44
C MET A 129 -10.70 23.28 -19.16
N GLU A 130 -12.02 23.32 -18.97
CA GLU A 130 -12.92 24.35 -19.52
C GLU A 130 -13.16 25.54 -18.57
N SER A 131 -12.83 25.44 -17.27
CA SER A 131 -13.13 26.48 -16.27
C SER A 131 -11.90 26.87 -15.44
N LYS A 132 -11.44 28.12 -15.60
CA LYS A 132 -10.25 28.73 -14.95
C LYS A 132 -10.40 28.99 -13.43
N LYS A 133 -10.92 28.06 -12.62
CA LYS A 133 -10.90 28.21 -11.15
C LYS A 133 -10.49 26.91 -10.43
N PRO A 134 -9.34 26.90 -9.73
CA PRO A 134 -8.93 25.77 -8.92
C PRO A 134 -9.58 25.90 -7.53
N GLN A 135 -10.73 25.23 -7.32
CA GLN A 135 -11.34 25.07 -5.98
C GLN A 135 -11.64 23.59 -5.69
N VAL A 136 -10.68 22.70 -5.98
CA VAL A 136 -10.92 21.24 -6.02
C VAL A 136 -10.28 20.47 -4.84
N SER A 137 -9.44 21.11 -4.01
CA SER A 137 -8.60 20.38 -3.03
C SER A 137 -9.38 19.73 -1.86
N THR A 138 -10.24 20.48 -1.17
CA THR A 138 -10.87 19.99 0.08
C THR A 138 -11.93 18.92 -0.16
N ILE A 139 -12.64 19.01 -1.27
CA ILE A 139 -13.70 18.07 -1.65
C ILE A 139 -13.08 16.73 -2.06
N THR A 140 -12.00 16.77 -2.84
CA THR A 140 -11.30 15.57 -3.31
C THR A 140 -10.75 14.74 -2.15
N ARG A 141 -10.18 15.38 -1.11
CA ARG A 141 -9.67 14.68 0.09
C ARG A 141 -10.79 13.95 0.85
N LYS A 142 -11.97 14.57 0.96
CA LYS A 142 -13.16 13.94 1.59
C LYS A 142 -13.66 12.76 0.77
N TYR A 143 -13.67 12.85 -0.55
CA TYR A 143 -14.05 11.74 -1.43
C TYR A 143 -13.08 10.55 -1.31
N PHE A 144 -11.76 10.79 -1.28
CA PHE A 144 -10.78 9.72 -1.12
C PHE A 144 -10.87 9.05 0.25
N HIS A 145 -11.06 9.82 1.33
CA HIS A 145 -11.24 9.25 2.66
C HIS A 145 -12.56 8.45 2.75
N PHE A 146 -13.66 8.98 2.22
CA PHE A 146 -14.93 8.26 2.15
C PHE A 146 -14.80 6.96 1.34
N LEU A 147 -14.16 7.00 0.17
CA LEU A 147 -13.91 5.82 -0.63
C LEU A 147 -13.07 4.78 0.11
N ALA A 148 -12.03 5.22 0.84
CA ALA A 148 -11.21 4.34 1.66
C ALA A 148 -12.06 3.66 2.76
N VAL A 149 -12.93 4.39 3.45
CA VAL A 149 -13.84 3.85 4.46
C VAL A 149 -14.81 2.83 3.83
N VAL A 150 -15.41 3.15 2.68
CA VAL A 150 -16.34 2.24 1.96
C VAL A 150 -15.64 0.96 1.48
N VAL A 151 -14.34 0.99 1.17
CA VAL A 151 -13.55 -0.19 0.84
C VAL A 151 -13.19 -0.99 2.10
N TYR A 152 -12.79 -0.31 3.18
CA TYR A 152 -12.30 -0.93 4.42
C TYR A 152 -13.40 -1.59 5.25
N ILE A 153 -14.58 -0.99 5.37
CA ILE A 153 -15.71 -1.54 6.15
C ILE A 153 -16.06 -2.98 5.70
N PRO A 154 -16.41 -3.24 4.42
CA PRO A 154 -16.74 -4.59 3.97
C PRO A 154 -15.51 -5.52 4.03
N GLY A 155 -14.30 -4.99 3.83
CA GLY A 155 -13.07 -5.77 4.01
C GLY A 155 -12.91 -6.29 5.44
N VAL A 156 -13.13 -5.47 6.46
CA VAL A 156 -13.01 -5.88 7.86
C VAL A 156 -14.16 -6.81 8.27
N MET A 157 -15.37 -6.58 7.76
CA MET A 157 -16.55 -7.37 8.13
C MET A 157 -16.60 -8.75 7.46
N TYR A 158 -16.26 -8.84 6.17
CA TYR A 158 -16.45 -10.08 5.39
C TYR A 158 -15.18 -10.92 5.23
N ASP A 159 -14.01 -10.31 5.00
CA ASP A 159 -12.75 -11.06 4.86
C ASP A 159 -11.51 -10.22 5.21
N ARG A 160 -11.09 -10.31 6.47
CA ARG A 160 -9.94 -9.57 6.99
C ARG A 160 -8.61 -10.03 6.40
N HIS A 161 -8.49 -11.31 6.01
CA HIS A 161 -7.26 -11.80 5.38
C HIS A 161 -7.09 -11.22 3.97
N LEU A 162 -8.18 -11.12 3.21
CA LEU A 162 -8.17 -10.44 1.91
C LEU A 162 -7.81 -8.97 2.07
N LEU A 163 -8.42 -8.27 3.03
CA LEU A 163 -8.10 -6.87 3.31
C LEU A 163 -6.63 -6.69 3.72
N TYR A 164 -6.09 -7.59 4.55
CA TYR A 164 -4.67 -7.57 4.94
C TYR A 164 -3.76 -7.64 3.71
N VAL A 165 -3.97 -8.64 2.85
CA VAL A 165 -3.13 -8.85 1.65
C VAL A 165 -3.27 -7.67 0.69
N ALA A 166 -4.50 -7.20 0.46
CA ALA A 166 -4.76 -6.04 -0.39
C ALA A 166 -4.09 -4.76 0.15
N ALA A 167 -4.14 -4.53 1.46
CA ALA A 167 -3.50 -3.38 2.10
C ALA A 167 -1.96 -3.43 1.96
N VAL A 168 -1.34 -4.60 2.10
CA VAL A 168 0.12 -4.78 1.89
C VAL A 168 0.50 -4.49 0.44
N VAL A 169 -0.28 -5.01 -0.53
CA VAL A 169 -0.05 -4.75 -1.95
C VAL A 169 -0.23 -3.27 -2.28
N CYS A 170 -1.29 -2.64 -1.78
CA CYS A 170 -1.53 -1.21 -1.94
C CYS A 170 -0.39 -0.37 -1.35
N LEU A 171 0.13 -0.72 -0.16
CA LEU A 171 1.28 -0.04 0.43
C LEU A 171 2.49 -0.13 -0.50
N ALA A 172 2.81 -1.32 -1.00
CA ALA A 172 3.92 -1.52 -1.92
C ALA A 172 3.78 -0.66 -3.18
N VAL A 173 2.61 -0.65 -3.80
CA VAL A 173 2.34 0.16 -5.00
C VAL A 173 2.47 1.65 -4.69
N LEU A 174 1.88 2.15 -3.61
CA LEU A 174 1.96 3.57 -3.25
C LEU A 174 3.39 4.03 -2.96
N VAL A 175 4.19 3.20 -2.28
CA VAL A 175 5.61 3.50 -2.01
C VAL A 175 6.44 3.47 -3.30
N LEU A 176 6.20 2.50 -4.19
CA LEU A 176 6.87 2.45 -5.50
C LEU A 176 6.51 3.66 -6.37
N LEU A 177 5.24 4.07 -6.39
CA LEU A 177 4.80 5.30 -7.07
C LEU A 177 5.46 6.54 -6.47
N GLU A 178 5.64 6.58 -5.16
CA GLU A 178 6.38 7.65 -4.49
C GLU A 178 7.85 7.67 -4.89
N TYR A 179 8.51 6.51 -5.02
CA TYR A 179 9.88 6.43 -5.55
C TYR A 179 9.96 6.94 -6.99
N VAL A 180 9.04 6.52 -7.86
CA VAL A 180 8.96 6.99 -9.25
C VAL A 180 8.82 8.52 -9.31
N ARG A 181 8.00 9.11 -8.43
CA ARG A 181 7.81 10.56 -8.34
C ARG A 181 9.03 11.28 -7.76
N TYR A 182 9.58 10.74 -6.67
CA TYR A 182 10.70 11.33 -5.94
C TYR A 182 11.95 11.39 -6.82
N PHE A 183 12.28 10.28 -7.49
CA PHE A 183 13.41 10.16 -8.41
C PHE A 183 13.09 10.62 -9.84
N ARG A 184 11.90 11.19 -10.12
CA ARG A 184 11.50 11.70 -11.44
C ARG A 184 11.69 10.69 -12.59
N ILE A 185 11.41 9.42 -12.33
CA ILE A 185 11.61 8.32 -13.29
C ILE A 185 10.67 8.48 -14.49
N LYS A 186 11.20 8.46 -15.72
CA LYS A 186 10.40 8.58 -16.94
C LYS A 186 9.69 7.26 -17.27
N PRO A 187 8.50 7.29 -17.92
CA PRO A 187 7.73 8.48 -18.32
C PRO A 187 6.84 9.02 -17.19
N PHE A 188 6.53 8.20 -16.19
CA PHE A 188 5.46 8.47 -15.22
C PHE A 188 5.80 9.54 -14.19
N GLY A 189 7.06 9.77 -13.87
CA GLY A 189 7.49 10.71 -12.83
C GLY A 189 7.02 12.14 -13.07
N GLN A 190 7.05 12.60 -14.34
CA GLN A 190 6.55 13.92 -14.70
C GLN A 190 5.02 13.96 -14.73
N THR A 191 4.36 12.97 -15.34
CA THR A 191 2.90 12.87 -15.37
C THR A 191 2.30 12.82 -13.98
N LEU A 192 2.86 11.99 -13.09
CA LEU A 192 2.46 11.91 -11.68
C LEU A 192 2.61 13.28 -11.03
N ARG A 193 3.78 13.93 -11.14
CA ARG A 193 3.98 15.25 -10.55
C ARG A 193 2.95 16.26 -11.03
N THR A 194 2.68 16.34 -12.34
CA THR A 194 1.70 17.28 -12.90
C THR A 194 0.27 16.97 -12.42
N LEU A 195 -0.15 15.70 -12.46
CA LEU A 195 -1.46 15.29 -11.95
C LEU A 195 -1.59 15.63 -10.47
N LEU A 196 -0.55 15.35 -9.69
CA LEU A 196 -0.53 15.61 -8.26
C LEU A 196 -0.53 17.11 -7.94
N THR A 197 0.20 17.93 -8.69
CA THR A 197 0.15 19.40 -8.51
C THR A 197 -1.24 19.98 -8.77
N LEU A 198 -2.06 19.38 -9.64
CA LEU A 198 -3.45 19.80 -9.83
C LEU A 198 -4.33 19.54 -8.60
N PHE A 199 -3.90 18.63 -7.71
CA PHE A 199 -4.59 18.29 -6.47
C PHE A 199 -3.96 18.91 -5.22
N LEU A 200 -2.80 19.59 -5.34
CA LEU A 200 -2.20 20.36 -4.24
C LEU A 200 -2.75 21.79 -4.25
N ASP A 201 -3.25 22.23 -3.09
CA ASP A 201 -3.61 23.62 -2.84
C ASP A 201 -2.38 24.40 -2.35
N GLU A 202 -2.25 25.70 -2.65
CA GLU A 202 -1.10 26.51 -2.24
C GLU A 202 -0.94 26.62 -0.71
N ARG A 203 -1.99 26.26 0.06
CA ARG A 203 -1.95 26.24 1.52
C ARG A 203 -1.44 24.94 2.13
N ASP A 204 -1.45 23.83 1.40
CA ASP A 204 -1.02 22.52 1.87
C ASP A 204 0.27 22.10 1.14
N SER A 205 1.41 22.60 1.63
CA SER A 205 2.76 22.24 1.17
C SER A 205 3.17 20.79 1.53
N GLY A 206 2.22 19.84 1.47
CA GLY A 206 2.42 18.42 1.75
C GLY A 206 2.31 17.59 0.46
N PRO A 207 3.21 16.61 0.21
CA PRO A 207 3.08 15.74 -0.94
C PRO A 207 1.85 14.82 -0.82
N LEU A 208 0.87 14.98 -1.72
CA LEU A 208 -0.42 14.28 -1.69
C LEU A 208 -0.30 12.74 -1.60
N ILE A 209 0.70 12.12 -2.23
CA ILE A 209 0.93 10.66 -2.11
C ILE A 209 1.29 10.26 -0.68
N LEU A 210 2.07 11.07 0.03
CA LEU A 210 2.43 10.81 1.43
C LEU A 210 1.18 10.82 2.31
N SER A 211 0.22 11.71 2.03
CA SER A 211 -1.07 11.71 2.74
C SER A 211 -1.87 10.43 2.52
N HIS A 212 -1.85 9.85 1.32
CA HIS A 212 -2.51 8.58 1.03
C HIS A 212 -1.80 7.39 1.68
N ILE A 213 -0.47 7.40 1.70
CA ILE A 213 0.33 6.40 2.45
C ILE A 213 0.01 6.48 3.93
N CYS A 214 -0.02 7.68 4.53
CA CYS A 214 -0.35 7.87 5.93
C CYS A 214 -1.78 7.43 6.26
N LEU A 215 -2.75 7.72 5.38
CA LEU A 215 -4.13 7.25 5.53
C LEU A 215 -4.18 5.73 5.48
N LEU A 216 -3.58 5.11 4.46
CA LEU A 216 -3.53 3.65 4.35
C LEU A 216 -2.87 3.02 5.59
N LEU A 217 -1.74 3.59 6.04
CA LEU A 217 -1.01 3.12 7.21
C LEU A 217 -1.87 3.23 8.48
N GLY A 218 -2.56 4.36 8.68
CA GLY A 218 -3.45 4.58 9.83
C GLY A 218 -4.57 3.55 9.92
N MET A 219 -5.21 3.25 8.79
CA MET A 219 -6.31 2.27 8.72
C MET A 219 -5.80 0.82 8.81
N SER A 220 -4.61 0.53 8.26
CA SER A 220 -4.06 -0.83 8.16
C SER A 220 -3.28 -1.27 9.38
N LEU A 221 -2.69 -0.36 10.15
CA LEU A 221 -1.85 -0.68 11.31
C LEU A 221 -2.57 -1.57 12.34
N PRO A 222 -3.83 -1.30 12.74
CA PRO A 222 -4.56 -2.18 13.66
C PRO A 222 -4.78 -3.58 13.06
N VAL A 223 -5.10 -3.65 11.77
CA VAL A 223 -5.32 -4.91 11.05
C VAL A 223 -4.03 -5.73 10.96
N TRP A 224 -2.89 -5.07 10.77
CA TRP A 224 -1.59 -5.72 10.66
C TRP A 224 -1.04 -6.21 12.00
N LEU A 225 -1.16 -5.40 13.06
CA LEU A 225 -0.63 -5.69 14.39
C LEU A 225 -1.51 -6.68 15.17
N PHE A 226 -2.83 -6.63 14.99
CA PHE A 226 -3.79 -7.43 15.78
C PHE A 226 -4.76 -8.31 14.97
N PRO A 227 -4.28 -9.22 14.11
CA PRO A 227 -5.16 -10.05 13.30
C PRO A 227 -5.90 -11.13 14.11
N ARG A 228 -5.34 -11.60 15.23
CA ARG A 228 -5.88 -12.73 16.03
C ARG A 228 -6.75 -12.32 17.23
N LEU A 229 -6.80 -11.04 17.60
CA LEU A 229 -7.54 -10.59 18.81
C LEU A 229 -9.08 -10.76 18.73
N CYS A 230 -9.65 -10.96 17.54
CA CYS A 230 -11.11 -11.19 17.42
C CYS A 230 -11.55 -12.65 17.62
N ALA A 231 -10.65 -13.64 17.59
CA ALA A 231 -11.04 -15.03 17.76
C ALA A 231 -11.34 -15.38 19.24
N THR A 232 -10.81 -14.61 20.19
CA THR A 232 -10.80 -14.97 21.62
C THR A 232 -11.55 -14.00 22.55
N SER A 233 -12.10 -12.89 22.06
CA SER A 233 -12.84 -11.95 22.93
C SER A 233 -14.16 -11.47 22.34
N LEU A 234 -15.19 -12.31 22.43
CA LEU A 234 -16.59 -11.86 22.26
C LEU A 234 -17.11 -11.08 23.47
N SER A 235 -16.32 -10.87 24.53
CA SER A 235 -16.79 -10.32 25.82
C SER A 235 -15.88 -9.24 26.42
N GLY A 236 -15.30 -8.34 25.61
CA GLY A 236 -14.47 -7.25 26.14
C GLY A 236 -14.37 -5.99 25.25
N PRO A 237 -13.93 -4.85 25.82
CA PRO A 237 -13.74 -3.56 25.12
C PRO A 237 -12.71 -3.62 23.96
N SER A 238 -12.01 -4.74 23.82
CA SER A 238 -11.01 -5.05 22.77
C SER A 238 -11.61 -5.27 21.37
N THR A 239 -12.93 -5.35 21.24
CA THR A 239 -13.67 -5.57 19.98
C THR A 239 -13.60 -4.38 19.02
N LEU A 240 -13.32 -3.17 19.52
CA LEU A 240 -13.23 -1.94 18.72
C LEU A 240 -11.83 -1.64 18.19
N LEU A 241 -10.79 -2.33 18.70
CA LEU A 241 -9.40 -2.10 18.32
C LEU A 241 -9.12 -2.14 16.79
N PRO A 242 -9.70 -3.07 15.99
CA PRO A 242 -9.49 -3.07 14.55
C PRO A 242 -10.23 -1.93 13.82
N TYR A 243 -11.21 -1.28 14.47
CA TYR A 243 -11.95 -0.13 13.93
C TYR A 243 -11.32 1.21 14.32
N CYS A 244 -10.43 1.25 15.32
CA CYS A 244 -9.73 2.47 15.75
C CYS A 244 -8.88 3.14 14.67
N GLY A 245 -8.51 2.41 13.61
CA GLY A 245 -7.83 3.00 12.45
C GLY A 245 -8.79 3.56 11.40
N ILE A 246 -10.08 3.19 11.46
CA ILE A 246 -11.11 3.41 10.43
C ILE A 246 -12.07 4.56 10.80
N LEU A 247 -12.31 4.74 12.10
CA LEU A 247 -13.11 5.82 12.71
C LEU A 247 -12.22 7.02 13.08
#